data_AF-A0A955C4L6-F1
#
_entry.id   AF-A0A955C4L6-F1
#
_cell.length_a   1.000
_cell.length_b   1.000
_cell.length_c   1.000
_cell.angle_alpha   90.00
_cell.angle_beta   90.00
_cell.angle_gamma   90.00
#
_symmetry.space_group_name_H-M   'P 1'
#
loop_
_entity.id
_entity.type
_entity.pdbx_description
1 polymer ?
#
loop_
_entity_poly.entity_id
_entity_poly.type
_entity_poly.pdbx_seq_one_letter_code
_entity_poly.pdbx_strand_id
1 'polypeptide(L)'
;MAKKLTVVVSQGQSANPAKRELEEAIVAALLFEPGIEVTVVPNLYDLKADSTGMLCLSGVAGDMVVASWLYPRAAHWILDRNGVRGRVGPTLLDEPADEDDDAEDESDNAEAKPRVIDERPLPNRTIFCLDLRQHADT
;
A
#
# COMPACT_ATOMS: atom_id res chain seq x y z
N MET A 1 6.10 -16.12 18.56
CA MET A 1 4.72 -15.67 18.23
C MET A 1 4.52 -15.88 16.74
N ALA A 2 3.38 -16.41 16.31
CA ALA A 2 3.08 -16.53 14.88
C ALA A 2 3.08 -15.12 14.26
N LYS A 3 3.88 -14.89 13.21
CA LYS A 3 3.83 -13.62 12.46
C LYS A 3 2.45 -13.53 11.82
N LYS A 4 1.64 -12.56 12.24
CA LYS A 4 0.37 -12.24 11.60
C LYS A 4 0.61 -11.26 10.46
N LEU A 5 -0.04 -11.49 9.33
CA LEU A 5 -0.05 -10.56 8.19
C LEU A 5 -1.27 -9.65 8.32
N THR A 6 -1.07 -8.34 8.33
CA THR A 6 -2.19 -7.39 8.31
C THR A 6 -2.58 -7.08 6.88
N VAL A 7 -3.83 -7.29 6.51
CA VAL A 7 -4.39 -6.91 5.21
C VAL A 7 -5.32 -5.72 5.41
N VAL A 8 -4.93 -4.60 4.81
CA VAL A 8 -5.68 -3.35 4.83
C VAL A 8 -6.43 -3.22 3.51
N VAL A 9 -7.75 -3.05 3.59
CA VAL A 9 -8.60 -2.72 2.46
C VAL A 9 -8.93 -1.23 2.53
N SER A 10 -8.42 -0.45 1.59
CA SER A 10 -8.72 0.97 1.46
C SER A 10 -9.88 1.18 0.49
N GLN A 11 -10.97 1.75 1.02
CA GLN A 11 -12.20 1.91 0.26
C GLN A 11 -12.07 2.92 -0.87
N GLY A 12 -12.82 2.73 -1.95
CA GLY A 12 -12.95 3.70 -3.03
C GLY A 12 -13.66 4.99 -2.58
N GLN A 13 -13.35 6.11 -3.24
CA GLN A 13 -14.03 7.40 -2.99
C GLN A 13 -15.48 7.42 -3.49
N SER A 14 -15.79 6.61 -4.51
CA SER A 14 -17.08 6.57 -5.18
C SER A 14 -17.99 5.51 -4.59
N ALA A 15 -19.31 5.74 -4.61
CA ALA A 15 -20.33 4.73 -4.28
C ALA A 15 -20.56 3.69 -5.40
N ASN A 16 -19.52 3.32 -6.15
CA ASN A 16 -19.62 2.34 -7.23
C ASN A 16 -19.90 0.95 -6.63
N PRO A 17 -21.04 0.31 -6.96
CA PRO A 17 -21.41 -1.00 -6.41
C PRO A 17 -20.37 -2.09 -6.66
N ALA A 18 -19.77 -2.13 -7.85
CA ALA A 18 -18.78 -3.17 -8.21
C ALA A 18 -17.50 -3.04 -7.37
N LYS A 19 -17.07 -1.80 -7.07
CA LYS A 19 -15.91 -1.56 -6.20
C LYS A 19 -16.19 -2.03 -4.77
N ARG A 20 -17.38 -1.69 -4.26
CA ARG A 20 -17.80 -2.12 -2.92
C ARG A 20 -17.94 -3.64 -2.83
N GLU A 21 -18.49 -4.28 -3.85
CA GLU A 21 -18.61 -5.74 -3.90
C GLU A 21 -17.23 -6.43 -3.84
N LEU A 22 -16.24 -5.92 -4.59
CA LEU A 22 -14.87 -6.45 -4.53
C LEU A 22 -14.24 -6.25 -3.15
N GLU A 23 -14.38 -5.06 -2.55
CA GLU A 23 -13.90 -4.77 -1.19
C GLU A 23 -14.51 -5.73 -0.16
N GLU A 24 -15.83 -5.93 -0.22
CA GLU A 24 -16.57 -6.83 0.67
C GLU A 24 -16.16 -8.29 0.46
N ALA A 25 -15.95 -8.72 -0.79
CA ALA A 25 -15.50 -10.07 -1.12
C ALA A 25 -14.10 -10.36 -0.56
N ILE A 26 -13.16 -9.40 -0.68
CA ILE A 26 -11.81 -9.53 -0.10
C ILE A 26 -11.90 -9.65 1.42
N VAL A 27 -12.69 -8.79 2.07
CA VAL A 27 -12.85 -8.83 3.53
C VAL A 27 -13.46 -10.16 3.97
N ALA A 28 -14.53 -10.61 3.31
CA ALA A 28 -15.22 -11.85 3.63
C ALA A 28 -14.31 -13.08 3.48
N ALA A 29 -13.49 -13.11 2.42
CA ALA A 29 -12.56 -14.20 2.17
C ALA A 29 -11.46 -14.31 3.24
N LEU A 30 -11.03 -13.18 3.79
CA LEU A 30 -9.88 -13.13 4.71
C LEU A 30 -10.27 -13.12 6.20
N LEU A 31 -11.54 -12.88 6.52
CA LEU A 31 -12.01 -12.67 7.90
C LEU A 31 -11.73 -13.85 8.85
N PHE A 32 -11.70 -15.07 8.32
CA PHE A 32 -11.52 -16.30 9.09
C PHE A 32 -10.18 -17.01 8.84
N GLU A 33 -9.30 -16.38 8.05
CA GLU A 33 -8.02 -16.97 7.69
C GLU A 33 -7.04 -16.93 8.88
N PRO A 34 -6.51 -18.09 9.33
CA PRO A 34 -5.62 -18.13 10.48
C PRO A 34 -4.31 -17.42 10.16
N GLY A 35 -3.96 -16.44 11.02
CA GLY A 35 -2.72 -15.66 10.85
C GLY A 35 -2.87 -14.41 9.99
N ILE A 36 -4.09 -14.11 9.51
CA ILE A 36 -4.41 -12.86 8.83
C ILE A 36 -5.22 -11.95 9.75
N GLU A 37 -4.92 -10.67 9.73
CA GLU A 37 -5.71 -9.62 10.38
C GLU A 37 -6.22 -8.66 9.31
N VAL A 38 -7.53 -8.62 9.10
CA VAL A 38 -8.14 -7.76 8.09
C VAL A 38 -8.60 -6.46 8.74
N THR A 39 -8.29 -5.33 8.12
CA THR A 39 -8.81 -4.03 8.54
C THR A 39 -9.27 -3.23 7.34
N VAL A 40 -10.40 -2.54 7.50
CA VAL A 40 -10.95 -1.62 6.49
C VAL A 40 -10.69 -0.19 6.92
N VAL A 41 -10.14 0.61 6.03
CA VAL A 41 -9.93 2.05 6.22
C VAL A 41 -10.65 2.84 5.13
N PRO A 42 -11.01 4.11 5.39
CA PRO A 42 -11.42 5.02 4.32
C PRO A 42 -10.39 5.11 3.19
N ASN A 43 -10.74 5.82 2.12
CA ASN A 43 -9.81 6.00 1.01
C ASN A 43 -8.46 6.55 1.49
N LEU A 44 -7.38 5.87 1.10
CA LEU A 44 -6.03 6.13 1.58
C LEU A 44 -5.58 7.56 1.28
N TYR A 45 -5.99 8.10 0.13
CA TYR A 45 -5.67 9.47 -0.28
C TYR A 45 -6.35 10.53 0.61
N ASP A 46 -7.52 10.21 1.14
CA ASP A 46 -8.33 11.13 1.95
C ASP A 46 -8.08 10.99 3.46
N LEU A 47 -7.21 10.05 3.87
CA LEU A 47 -6.86 9.88 5.28
C LEU A 47 -6.07 11.10 5.78
N LYS A 48 -6.64 11.75 6.80
CA LYS A 48 -5.92 12.76 7.57
C LYS A 48 -4.94 12.09 8.54
N ALA A 49 -3.85 12.79 8.85
CA ALA A 49 -2.82 12.30 9.76
C ALA A 49 -3.34 11.99 11.18
N ASP A 50 -4.38 12.68 11.63
CA ASP A 50 -5.05 12.51 12.92
C ASP A 50 -6.26 11.58 12.88
N SER A 51 -6.53 10.95 11.73
CA SER A 51 -7.67 10.05 11.56
C SER A 51 -7.47 8.71 12.28
N THR A 52 -8.57 8.08 12.67
CA THR A 52 -8.56 6.72 13.27
C THR A 52 -8.01 5.67 12.29
N GLY A 53 -8.24 5.86 10.98
CA GLY A 53 -7.63 5.03 9.94
C GLY A 53 -6.11 5.12 9.97
N MET A 54 -5.55 6.33 10.08
CA MET A 54 -4.11 6.51 10.20
C MET A 54 -3.54 5.94 11.49
N LEU A 55 -4.24 6.12 12.61
CA LEU A 55 -3.85 5.52 13.90
C LEU A 55 -3.77 4.00 13.78
N CYS A 56 -4.74 3.36 13.14
CA CYS A 56 -4.73 1.92 12.88
C CYS A 56 -3.51 1.50 12.06
N LEU A 57 -3.26 2.16 10.92
CA LEU A 57 -2.10 1.86 10.06
C LEU A 57 -0.76 2.03 10.79
N SER A 58 -0.65 3.07 11.61
CA SER A 58 0.57 3.33 12.40
C SER A 58 0.85 2.24 13.45
N GLY A 59 -0.19 1.57 13.95
CA GLY A 59 -0.08 0.51 14.95
C GLY A 59 0.39 -0.85 14.40
N VAL A 60 0.41 -1.04 13.08
CA VAL A 60 0.79 -2.30 12.44
C VAL A 60 2.31 -2.49 12.48
N ALA A 61 2.85 -3.22 13.46
CA ALA A 61 4.30 -3.38 13.58
C ALA A 61 4.92 -4.36 12.55
N GLY A 62 4.12 -5.26 11.98
CA GLY A 62 4.55 -6.34 11.09
C GLY A 62 4.45 -6.02 9.60
N ASP A 63 4.67 -7.04 8.78
CA ASP A 63 4.42 -6.95 7.34
C ASP A 63 2.93 -6.68 7.08
N MET A 64 2.64 -5.89 6.05
CA MET A 64 1.26 -5.52 5.72
C MET A 64 1.01 -5.53 4.22
N VAL A 65 -0.20 -5.90 3.84
CA VAL A 65 -0.75 -5.76 2.50
C VAL A 65 -1.73 -4.60 2.50
N VAL A 66 -1.66 -3.74 1.50
CA VAL A 66 -2.57 -2.60 1.32
C VAL A 66 -3.24 -2.74 -0.03
N ALA A 67 -4.47 -3.23 -0.03
CA ALA A 67 -5.33 -3.27 -1.19
C ALA A 67 -6.03 -1.92 -1.36
N SER A 68 -5.80 -1.24 -2.47
CA SER A 68 -6.33 0.10 -2.71
C SER A 68 -6.69 0.33 -4.17
N TRP A 69 -7.47 1.37 -4.44
CA TRP A 69 -7.78 1.84 -5.79
C TRP A 69 -6.75 2.83 -6.34
N LEU A 70 -5.52 2.80 -5.83
CA LEU A 70 -4.41 3.68 -6.19
C LEU A 70 -3.30 2.85 -6.83
N TYR A 71 -2.48 3.49 -7.68
CA TYR A 71 -1.23 2.87 -8.14
C TYR A 71 -0.37 2.49 -6.93
N PRO A 72 0.33 1.34 -6.94
CA PRO A 72 1.12 0.87 -5.81
C PRO A 72 2.15 1.88 -5.31
N ARG A 73 2.85 2.57 -6.22
CA ARG A 73 3.80 3.65 -5.88
C ARG A 73 3.12 4.81 -5.15
N ALA A 74 1.93 5.23 -5.59
CA ALA A 74 1.18 6.31 -4.95
C ALA A 74 0.70 5.90 -3.55
N ALA A 75 0.18 4.67 -3.40
CA ALA A 75 -0.25 4.15 -2.10
C ALA A 75 0.91 4.11 -1.09
N HIS A 76 2.07 3.58 -1.51
CA HIS A 76 3.26 3.53 -0.66
C HIS A 76 3.76 4.92 -0.26
N TRP A 77 3.78 5.87 -1.21
CA TRP A 77 4.20 7.24 -0.93
C TRP A 77 3.29 7.96 0.09
N ILE A 78 1.98 7.76 0.00
CA ILE A 78 1.02 8.32 0.99
C ILE A 78 1.29 7.74 2.38
N LEU A 79 1.55 6.43 2.49
CA LEU A 79 1.88 5.78 3.75
C LEU A 79 3.18 6.34 4.34
N ASP A 80 4.24 6.45 3.55
CA ASP A 80 5.54 6.96 3.99
C ASP A 80 5.44 8.41 4.50
N ARG A 81 4.71 9.27 3.77
CA ARG A 81 4.46 10.67 4.14
C ARG A 81 3.74 10.81 5.48
N ASN A 82 2.87 9.86 5.81
CA ASN A 82 2.14 9.82 7.08
C ASN A 82 2.87 9.03 8.18
N GLY A 83 4.13 8.65 7.96
CA GLY A 83 4.97 7.95 8.95
C GLY A 83 4.75 6.43 9.00
N VAL A 84 3.92 5.88 8.13
CA VAL A 84 3.74 4.42 7.96
C VAL A 84 4.81 3.90 6.98
N ARG A 85 6.05 3.81 7.46
CA ARG A 85 7.22 3.44 6.64
C ARG A 85 7.48 1.94 6.56
N GLY A 86 8.07 1.46 5.47
CA GLY A 86 8.50 0.07 5.33
C GLY A 86 9.10 -0.17 3.95
N ARG A 87 9.75 -1.33 3.76
CA ARG A 87 10.28 -1.71 2.45
C ARG A 87 9.12 -2.00 1.49
N VAL A 88 9.22 -1.55 0.25
CA VAL A 88 8.27 -1.92 -0.81
C VAL A 88 8.41 -3.41 -1.06
N GLY A 89 7.30 -4.14 -0.98
CA GLY A 89 7.22 -5.56 -1.32
C GLY A 89 6.82 -5.75 -2.79
N PRO A 90 7.40 -6.73 -3.50
CA PRO A 90 7.01 -7.02 -4.88
C PRO A 90 5.59 -7.59 -4.94
N THR A 91 4.84 -7.26 -5.99
CA THR A 91 3.54 -7.88 -6.27
C THR A 91 3.54 -8.52 -7.66
N LEU A 92 2.74 -9.58 -7.83
CA LEU A 92 2.56 -10.23 -9.14
C LEU A 92 1.41 -9.61 -9.95
N LEU A 93 0.76 -8.60 -9.36
CA LEU A 93 -0.33 -7.88 -9.99
C LEU A 93 0.22 -6.75 -10.88
N ASP A 94 1.39 -6.21 -10.56
CA ASP A 94 2.04 -5.19 -11.40
C ASP A 94 2.19 -5.68 -12.86
N GLU A 95 1.51 -5.03 -13.82
CA GLU A 95 1.94 -5.05 -15.22
C GLU A 95 3.38 -4.48 -15.29
N PRO A 96 4.21 -4.89 -16.27
CA PRO A 96 5.54 -4.30 -16.39
C PRO A 96 5.38 -2.79 -16.38
N ALA A 97 5.97 -2.14 -15.37
CA ALA A 97 5.90 -0.70 -15.23
C ALA A 97 6.20 -0.09 -16.60
N ASP A 98 5.31 0.78 -17.09
CA ASP A 98 5.72 1.75 -18.09
C ASP A 98 6.96 2.45 -17.49
N GLU A 99 8.12 2.12 -18.06
CA GLU A 99 9.34 2.89 -17.92
C GLU A 99 9.00 4.27 -18.47
N ASP A 100 8.47 5.16 -17.62
CA ASP A 100 8.78 6.59 -17.59
C ASP A 100 7.73 7.39 -16.80
N ASP A 101 8.15 7.84 -15.61
CA ASP A 101 8.09 9.27 -15.27
C ASP A 101 9.06 9.53 -14.09
N ASP A 102 10.32 9.16 -14.34
CA ASP A 102 11.53 9.81 -13.82
C ASP A 102 12.66 9.55 -14.84
N ALA A 103 12.39 9.79 -16.12
CA ALA A 103 13.45 10.08 -17.10
C ALA A 103 14.02 11.46 -16.80
N GLU A 104 14.73 11.59 -15.67
CA GLU A 104 15.73 12.63 -15.49
C GLU A 104 17.10 12.01 -15.80
N ASP A 105 17.50 12.18 -17.06
CA ASP A 105 18.84 12.00 -17.62
C ASP A 105 19.57 10.67 -17.32
N GLU A 106 19.38 9.68 -18.20
CA GLU A 106 20.46 8.74 -18.54
C GLU A 106 21.57 9.47 -19.31
N SER A 107 22.28 10.38 -18.62
CA SER A 107 23.57 10.86 -19.08
C SER A 107 24.65 10.47 -18.07
N ASP A 108 25.67 9.81 -18.61
CA ASP A 108 26.77 9.19 -17.92
C ASP A 108 27.42 10.06 -16.82
N ASN A 109 27.68 9.41 -15.68
CA ASN A 109 28.77 9.71 -14.74
C ASN A 109 28.64 10.97 -13.85
N ALA A 110 27.92 10.84 -12.72
CA ALA A 110 28.24 11.55 -11.48
C ALA A 110 27.51 10.92 -10.27
N GLU A 111 28.28 10.36 -9.34
CA GLU A 111 28.00 10.17 -7.91
C GLU A 111 26.54 9.88 -7.49
N ALA A 112 26.29 8.63 -7.05
CA ALA A 112 25.06 8.22 -6.39
C ALA A 112 24.74 9.14 -5.19
N LYS A 113 23.91 10.17 -5.42
CA LYS A 113 23.41 11.03 -4.36
C LYS A 113 22.49 10.17 -3.48
N PRO A 114 22.78 10.05 -2.17
CA PRO A 114 21.92 9.29 -1.27
C PRO A 114 20.54 9.95 -1.26
N ARG A 115 19.48 9.16 -1.52
CA ARG A 115 18.11 9.66 -1.44
C ARG A 115 17.82 9.96 0.04
N VAL A 116 17.15 11.06 0.34
CA VAL A 116 16.76 11.44 1.73
C VAL A 116 15.93 10.34 2.43
N ILE A 117 15.33 9.44 1.65
CA ILE A 117 14.59 8.25 2.11
C ILE A 117 15.53 7.21 2.74
N ASP A 118 16.78 7.11 2.27
CA ASP A 118 17.77 6.11 2.70
C ASP A 118 18.47 6.47 4.03
N GLU A 119 18.32 7.71 4.51
CA GLU A 119 19.00 8.19 5.72
C GLU A 119 18.23 7.92 7.03
N ARG A 120 16.97 7.44 6.94
CA ARG A 120 16.11 7.25 8.12
C ARG A 120 16.00 5.78 8.48
N PRO A 121 15.99 5.42 9.78
CA PRO A 121 15.80 4.04 10.20
C PRO A 121 14.43 3.55 9.73
N LEU A 122 14.43 2.63 8.75
CA LEU A 122 13.23 1.97 8.28
C LEU A 122 12.85 0.87 9.27
N PRO A 123 11.57 0.78 9.68
CA PRO A 123 11.09 -0.38 10.43
C PRO A 123 11.37 -1.66 9.65
N ASN A 124 11.67 -2.75 10.35
CA ASN A 124 11.89 -4.06 9.73
C ASN A 124 10.55 -4.71 9.34
N ARG A 125 9.81 -4.08 8.42
CA ARG A 125 8.57 -4.57 7.82
C ARG A 125 8.50 -4.28 6.33
N THR A 126 7.72 -5.08 5.63
CA THR A 126 7.46 -4.97 4.19
C THR A 126 6.01 -4.56 3.97
N ILE A 127 5.79 -3.63 3.05
CA ILE A 127 4.47 -3.13 2.65
C ILE A 127 4.22 -3.55 1.21
N PHE A 128 3.22 -4.40 0.99
CA PHE A 128 2.80 -4.87 -0.32
C PHE A 128 1.57 -4.07 -0.74
N CYS A 129 1.67 -3.22 -1.77
CA CYS A 129 0.56 -2.41 -2.25
C CYS A 129 -0.09 -3.08 -3.46
N LEU A 130 -1.36 -3.51 -3.34
CA LEU A 130 -2.11 -4.13 -4.41
C LEU A 130 -3.06 -3.11 -5.05
N ASP A 131 -3.08 -3.10 -6.38
CA ASP A 131 -3.94 -2.24 -7.18
C ASP A 131 -5.24 -2.96 -7.55
N LEU A 132 -6.35 -2.58 -6.91
CA LEU A 132 -7.66 -3.15 -7.16
C LEU A 132 -8.25 -2.76 -8.52
N ARG A 133 -7.69 -1.74 -9.20
CA ARG A 133 -8.19 -1.30 -10.51
C ARG A 133 -7.97 -2.35 -11.58
N GLN A 134 -6.93 -3.15 -11.48
CA GLN A 134 -6.65 -4.22 -12.44
C GLN A 134 -7.74 -5.29 -12.47
N HIS A 135 -8.46 -5.48 -11.37
CA HIS A 135 -9.64 -6.36 -11.36
C HIS A 135 -10.86 -5.72 -12.04
N ALA A 136 -10.96 -4.39 -12.06
CA ALA A 136 -12.11 -3.71 -12.67
C ALA A 136 -12.07 -3.71 -14.21
N ASP A 137 -10.89 -3.94 -14.80
CA ASP A 137 -10.67 -3.95 -16.25
C ASP A 137 -10.72 -5.37 -16.87
N THR A 138 -11.01 -6.42 -16.08
CA THR A 138 -11.18 -7.81 -16.54
C THR A 138 -12.64 -8.24 -16.49
#